data_AF-A0A1Y2BR46-F1
#
_entry.id   AF-A0A1Y2BR46-F1
#
_cell.length_a   1.000
_cell.length_b   1.000
_cell.length_c   1.000
_cell.angle_alpha   90.00
_cell.angle_beta   90.00
_cell.angle_gamma   90.00
#
_symmetry.space_group_name_H-M   'P 1'
#
loop_
_entity.id
_entity.type
_entity.pdbx_description
1 polymer ?
#
loop_
_entity_poly.entity_id
_entity_poly.type
_entity_poly.pdbx_seq_one_letter_code
_entity_poly.pdbx_strand_id
1 'polypeptide(L)'
;MTWIETLDRKTARYPEVEQTRIQVHVLHSQTPKDQLDLAFIPALPNQLKIVLSTNIAESSVTISDVSCVIDHGLRRSMEYNTQLGCQTLKLGFVSRASATQRAGRSGRCRAGLYLAFFTQQYHDLIFKEHDPPEIQTLSLDQTILKVKSLFPTDNVQALLNQLIEPPSTTQLTQAFSKLFDAGALTRPPGFNPRFQTK
;
A
#
# COMPACT_ATOMS: atom_id res chain seq x y z
N MET A 1 -4.66 -1.13 -27.62
CA MET A 1 -3.26 -1.60 -27.55
C MET A 1 -3.02 -2.09 -26.14
N THR A 2 -2.83 -3.39 -25.97
CA THR A 2 -2.53 -3.95 -24.64
C THR A 2 -1.05 -3.71 -24.31
N TRP A 3 -0.70 -3.74 -23.03
CA TRP A 3 0.69 -3.59 -22.60
C TRP A 3 1.58 -4.72 -23.13
N ILE A 4 1.01 -5.91 -23.36
CA ILE A 4 1.67 -7.07 -23.98
C ILE A 4 2.09 -6.74 -25.42
N GLU A 5 1.18 -6.23 -26.24
CA GLU A 5 1.49 -5.81 -27.62
C GLU A 5 2.57 -4.72 -27.65
N THR A 6 2.58 -3.83 -26.65
CA THR A 6 3.59 -2.77 -26.54
C THR A 6 4.95 -3.33 -26.14
N LEU A 7 4.96 -4.33 -25.24
CA LEU A 7 6.18 -5.01 -24.80
C LEU A 7 6.79 -5.78 -25.96
N ASP A 8 6.00 -6.61 -26.65
CA ASP A 8 6.42 -7.43 -27.79
C ASP A 8 7.03 -6.55 -28.90
N ARG A 9 6.40 -5.41 -29.20
CA ARG A 9 6.91 -4.48 -30.22
C ARG A 9 8.23 -3.82 -29.81
N LYS A 10 8.48 -3.62 -28.52
CA LYS A 10 9.73 -3.06 -28.01
C LYS A 10 10.84 -4.10 -27.91
N THR A 11 10.51 -5.35 -27.57
CA THR A 11 11.50 -6.45 -27.48
C THR A 11 11.93 -6.95 -28.85
N ALA A 12 11.09 -6.84 -29.89
CA ALA A 12 11.45 -7.12 -31.28
C ALA A 12 12.64 -6.27 -31.81
N ARG A 13 13.04 -5.21 -31.09
CA ARG A 13 14.24 -4.41 -31.42
C ARG A 13 15.55 -5.03 -30.92
N TYR A 14 15.47 -6.11 -30.14
CA TYR A 14 16.62 -6.79 -29.53
C TYR A 14 16.60 -8.26 -29.96
N PRO A 15 17.28 -8.65 -31.05
CA PRO A 15 17.20 -9.99 -31.63
C PRO A 15 17.72 -11.11 -30.70
N GLU A 16 18.64 -10.81 -29.79
CA GLU A 16 19.00 -11.72 -28.69
C GLU A 16 17.82 -12.04 -27.75
N VAL A 17 16.82 -11.17 -27.67
CA VAL A 17 15.58 -11.37 -26.88
C VAL A 17 14.52 -12.14 -27.68
N GLU A 18 14.57 -12.17 -29.01
CA GLU A 18 13.57 -12.88 -29.84
C GLU A 18 13.52 -14.40 -29.58
N GLN A 19 14.62 -15.00 -29.13
CA GLN A 19 14.63 -16.43 -28.74
C GLN A 19 14.12 -16.68 -27.32
N THR A 20 13.91 -15.62 -26.53
CA THR A 20 13.47 -15.73 -25.14
C THR A 20 11.96 -15.63 -25.05
N ARG A 21 11.31 -16.66 -24.51
CA ARG A 21 9.85 -16.62 -24.30
C ARG A 21 9.51 -15.75 -23.09
N ILE A 22 8.80 -14.65 -23.30
CA ILE A 22 8.39 -13.74 -22.23
C ILE A 22 7.06 -14.20 -21.62
N GLN A 23 6.98 -14.24 -20.30
CA GLN A 23 5.75 -14.44 -19.55
C GLN A 23 5.50 -13.24 -18.64
N VAL A 24 4.31 -12.64 -18.72
CA VAL A 24 3.95 -11.46 -17.93
C VAL A 24 2.83 -11.83 -16.96
N HIS A 25 3.05 -11.55 -15.67
CA HIS A 25 2.04 -11.69 -14.61
C HIS A 25 1.72 -10.32 -14.03
N VAL A 26 0.44 -10.06 -13.78
CA VAL A 26 -0.02 -8.81 -13.16
C VAL A 26 -0.57 -9.12 -11.78
N LEU A 27 0.06 -8.56 -10.75
CA LEU A 27 -0.28 -8.77 -9.35
C LEU A 27 -0.81 -7.48 -8.71
N HIS A 28 -2.03 -7.54 -8.21
CA HIS A 28 -2.65 -6.53 -7.35
C HIS A 28 -3.52 -7.22 -6.28
N SER A 29 -4.06 -6.44 -5.34
CA SER A 29 -4.82 -6.96 -4.19
C SER A 29 -6.07 -7.77 -4.53
N GLN A 30 -6.55 -7.71 -5.77
CA GLN A 30 -7.73 -8.43 -6.26
C GLN A 30 -7.36 -9.47 -7.34
N THR A 31 -6.06 -9.73 -7.56
CA THR A 31 -5.64 -10.78 -8.50
C THR A 31 -6.20 -12.13 -8.03
N PRO A 32 -6.88 -12.89 -8.91
CA PRO A 32 -7.38 -14.22 -8.60
C PRO A 32 -6.27 -15.16 -8.11
N LYS A 33 -6.62 -16.10 -7.22
CA LYS A 33 -5.66 -17.01 -6.58
C LYS A 33 -4.90 -17.86 -7.60
N ASP A 34 -5.59 -18.40 -8.59
CA ASP A 34 -5.01 -19.17 -9.69
C ASP A 34 -3.95 -18.37 -10.46
N GLN A 35 -4.16 -17.07 -10.69
CA GLN A 35 -3.17 -16.21 -11.35
C GLN A 35 -1.98 -15.88 -10.46
N LEU A 36 -2.23 -15.68 -9.15
CA LEU A 36 -1.16 -15.54 -8.14
C LEU A 36 -0.29 -16.80 -8.09
N ASP A 37 -0.91 -17.97 -8.06
CA ASP A 37 -0.24 -19.27 -8.00
C ASP A 37 0.67 -19.47 -9.23
N LEU A 38 0.22 -19.06 -10.42
CA LEU A 38 1.06 -19.08 -11.63
C LEU A 38 2.29 -18.17 -11.52
N ALA A 39 2.20 -17.02 -10.87
CA ALA A 39 3.34 -16.10 -10.72
C ALA A 39 4.44 -16.65 -9.78
N PHE A 40 4.07 -17.57 -8.88
CA PHE A 40 5.01 -18.25 -7.98
C PHE A 40 5.81 -19.35 -8.65
N ILE A 41 5.33 -19.88 -9.77
CA ILE A 41 6.06 -20.91 -10.52
C ILE A 41 7.34 -20.24 -11.10
N PRO A 42 8.54 -20.79 -10.82
CA PRO A 42 9.77 -20.26 -11.38
C PRO A 42 9.80 -20.32 -12.91
N ALA A 43 10.46 -19.35 -13.54
CA ALA A 43 10.63 -19.38 -15.00
C ALA A 43 11.45 -20.61 -15.45
N LEU A 44 11.03 -21.25 -16.55
CA LEU A 44 11.81 -22.31 -17.17
C LEU A 44 13.06 -21.73 -17.88
N PRO A 45 14.07 -22.56 -18.21
CA PRO A 45 15.18 -22.14 -19.05
C PRO A 45 14.69 -21.50 -20.36
N ASN A 46 15.40 -20.46 -20.82
CA ASN A 46 15.04 -19.64 -22.00
C ASN A 46 13.69 -18.91 -21.90
N GLN A 47 13.20 -18.69 -20.67
CA GLN A 47 12.02 -17.87 -20.42
C GLN A 47 12.36 -16.68 -19.51
N LEU A 48 11.78 -15.52 -19.84
CA LEU A 48 11.83 -14.33 -19.00
C LEU A 48 10.46 -14.13 -18.34
N LYS A 49 10.42 -14.27 -17.02
CA LYS A 49 9.24 -13.92 -16.22
C LYS A 49 9.30 -12.46 -15.80
N ILE A 50 8.27 -11.71 -16.15
CA ILE A 50 8.08 -10.31 -15.75
C ILE A 50 6.85 -10.25 -14.86
N VAL A 51 7.02 -9.75 -13.63
CA VAL A 51 5.91 -9.55 -12.71
C VAL A 51 5.68 -8.06 -12.52
N LEU A 52 4.54 -7.59 -13.01
CA LEU A 52 4.06 -6.23 -12.79
C LEU A 52 3.23 -6.24 -11.53
N SER A 53 3.67 -5.54 -10.49
CA SER A 53 3.00 -5.55 -9.19
C SER A 53 2.77 -4.15 -8.64
N THR A 54 1.72 -4.00 -7.83
CA THR A 54 1.61 -2.91 -6.87
C THR A 54 2.48 -3.20 -5.63
N ASN A 55 2.31 -2.43 -4.57
CA ASN A 55 2.93 -2.65 -3.26
C ASN A 55 2.63 -4.02 -2.62
N ILE A 56 1.76 -4.87 -3.18
CA ILE A 56 1.54 -6.22 -2.65
C ILE A 56 2.79 -7.12 -2.73
N ALA A 57 3.65 -6.94 -3.74
CA ALA A 57 4.91 -7.68 -3.85
C ALA A 57 5.98 -7.22 -2.85
N GLU A 58 5.78 -6.07 -2.22
CA GLU A 58 6.70 -5.53 -1.21
C GLU A 58 6.58 -6.26 0.12
N SER A 59 5.39 -6.68 0.52
CA SER A 59 5.13 -7.26 1.85
C SER A 59 4.34 -8.57 1.82
N SER A 60 3.34 -8.69 0.96
CA SER A 60 2.32 -9.75 1.02
C SER A 60 2.64 -10.97 0.14
N VAL A 61 3.53 -10.80 -0.84
CA VAL A 61 3.85 -11.82 -1.84
C VAL A 61 5.36 -12.02 -1.90
N THR A 62 5.80 -13.28 -2.00
CA THR A 62 7.22 -13.62 -2.14
C THR A 62 7.42 -14.45 -3.41
N ILE A 63 8.14 -13.88 -4.38
CA ILE A 63 8.54 -14.55 -5.61
C ILE A 63 10.03 -14.86 -5.48
N SER A 64 10.40 -16.13 -5.49
CA SER A 64 11.74 -16.60 -5.12
C SER A 64 12.81 -16.38 -6.18
N ASP A 65 12.42 -16.33 -7.46
CA ASP A 65 13.34 -16.25 -8.61
C ASP A 65 13.58 -14.83 -9.13
N VAL A 66 13.21 -13.81 -8.35
CA VAL A 66 13.45 -12.40 -8.71
C VAL A 66 14.95 -12.07 -8.67
N SER A 67 15.50 -11.75 -9.83
CA SER A 67 16.87 -11.25 -9.98
C SER A 67 16.97 -9.76 -10.29
N CYS A 68 15.89 -9.13 -10.73
CA CYS A 68 15.85 -7.71 -11.05
C CYS A 68 14.58 -7.08 -10.52
N VAL A 69 14.70 -5.93 -9.85
CA VAL A 69 13.59 -5.10 -9.42
C VAL A 69 13.71 -3.74 -10.11
N ILE A 70 12.62 -3.32 -10.74
CA ILE A 70 12.50 -2.01 -11.39
C ILE A 70 11.51 -1.20 -10.54
N ASP A 71 11.98 -0.15 -9.87
CA ASP A 71 11.18 0.65 -8.95
C ASP A 71 11.01 2.09 -9.42
N HIS A 72 9.75 2.50 -9.59
CA HIS A 72 9.39 3.88 -9.87
C HIS A 72 9.42 4.79 -8.64
N GLY A 73 9.58 4.22 -7.44
CA GLY A 73 9.52 4.96 -6.18
C GLY A 73 8.12 5.46 -5.84
N LEU A 74 7.09 4.92 -6.50
CA LEU A 74 5.70 5.34 -6.33
C LEU A 74 4.87 4.24 -5.65
N ARG A 75 3.82 4.66 -4.96
CA ARG A 75 2.77 3.80 -4.45
C ARG A 75 1.41 4.48 -4.53
N ARG A 76 0.37 3.66 -4.68
CA ARG A 76 -1.00 4.10 -4.46
C ARG A 76 -1.45 3.65 -3.08
N SER A 77 -1.87 4.59 -2.24
CA SER A 77 -2.38 4.33 -0.89
C SER A 77 -3.78 4.88 -0.75
N MET A 78 -4.61 4.17 0.00
CA MET A 78 -5.90 4.67 0.42
C MET A 78 -5.68 5.69 1.55
N GLU A 79 -6.25 6.88 1.41
CA GLU A 79 -6.15 7.94 2.41
C GLU A 79 -7.52 8.57 2.64
N TYR A 80 -7.85 8.84 3.89
CA TYR A 80 -9.05 9.55 4.27
C TYR A 80 -8.91 11.04 3.96
N ASN A 81 -9.78 11.54 3.10
CA ASN A 81 -9.88 12.97 2.81
C ASN A 81 -10.94 13.57 3.75
N THR A 82 -10.48 14.34 4.73
CA THR A 82 -11.34 14.99 5.74
C THR A 82 -12.26 16.05 5.15
N GLN A 83 -11.93 16.64 4.00
CA GLN A 83 -12.78 17.63 3.32
C GLN A 83 -13.93 16.94 2.55
N LEU A 84 -13.65 15.79 1.93
CA LEU A 84 -14.65 15.02 1.17
C LEU A 84 -15.43 14.03 2.04
N GLY A 85 -14.97 13.75 3.27
CA GLY A 85 -15.58 12.78 4.16
C GLY A 85 -15.49 11.32 3.69
N CYS A 86 -14.58 11.03 2.75
CA CYS A 86 -14.45 9.72 2.12
C CYS A 86 -12.98 9.31 1.93
N GLN A 87 -12.78 8.01 1.70
CA GLN A 87 -11.48 7.48 1.34
C GLN A 87 -11.18 7.72 -0.14
N THR A 88 -9.95 8.11 -0.43
CA THR A 88 -9.45 8.43 -1.77
C THR A 88 -8.17 7.67 -2.04
N LEU A 89 -8.00 7.19 -3.26
CA LEU A 89 -6.76 6.52 -3.68
C LEU A 89 -5.77 7.58 -4.18
N LYS A 90 -4.71 7.83 -3.44
CA LYS A 90 -3.67 8.80 -3.81
C LYS A 90 -2.44 8.11 -4.34
N LEU A 91 -1.84 8.70 -5.36
CA LEU A 91 -0.51 8.35 -5.84
C LEU A 91 0.51 9.23 -5.11
N GLY A 92 1.51 8.62 -4.49
CA GLY A 92 2.58 9.33 -3.81
C GLY A 92 3.89 8.55 -3.87
N PHE A 93 4.96 9.17 -3.38
CA PHE A 93 6.23 8.49 -3.24
C PHE A 93 6.19 7.46 -2.10
N VAL A 94 7.04 6.44 -2.22
CA VAL A 94 7.27 5.48 -1.14
C VAL A 94 8.11 6.07 -0.03
N SER A 95 8.07 5.45 1.14
CA SER A 95 9.05 5.72 2.18
C SER A 95 10.43 5.15 1.83
N ARG A 96 11.49 5.65 2.47
CA ARG A 96 12.85 5.10 2.36
C ARG A 96 12.89 3.65 2.86
N ALA A 97 12.15 3.35 3.92
CA ALA A 97 11.96 1.98 4.41
C ALA A 97 11.31 1.08 3.35
N SER A 98 10.26 1.55 2.67
CA SER A 98 9.59 0.81 1.58
C SER A 98 10.51 0.57 0.39
N ALA A 99 11.26 1.59 -0.06
CA ALA A 99 12.26 1.44 -1.12
C ALA A 99 13.34 0.40 -0.75
N THR A 100 13.79 0.39 0.51
CA THR A 100 14.74 -0.59 1.02
C THR A 100 14.15 -2.02 0.99
N GLN A 101 12.89 -2.19 1.38
CA GLN A 101 12.20 -3.48 1.29
C GLN A 101 12.07 -3.97 -0.15
N ARG A 102 11.78 -3.08 -1.10
CA ARG A 102 11.71 -3.39 -2.54
C ARG A 102 13.07 -3.82 -3.08
N ALA A 103 14.14 -3.12 -2.72
CA ALA A 103 15.50 -3.51 -3.11
C ALA A 103 15.83 -4.94 -2.64
N GLY A 104 15.44 -5.29 -1.40
CA GLY A 104 15.60 -6.64 -0.83
C GLY A 104 14.73 -7.74 -1.43
N ARG A 105 13.86 -7.43 -2.41
CA ARG A 105 13.14 -8.45 -3.21
C ARG A 105 14.03 -9.06 -4.29
N SER A 106 15.03 -8.32 -4.75
CA SER A 106 16.18 -8.88 -5.47
C SER A 106 17.25 -9.33 -4.47
N GLY A 107 18.05 -10.34 -4.80
CA GLY A 107 19.19 -10.70 -3.92
C GLY A 107 18.96 -11.87 -2.97
N ARG A 108 17.77 -12.50 -2.96
CA ARG A 108 17.47 -13.60 -2.01
C ARG A 108 18.17 -14.91 -2.35
N CYS A 109 18.07 -15.34 -3.61
CA CYS A 109 18.59 -16.64 -4.07
C CYS A 109 19.88 -16.51 -4.89
N ARG A 110 20.20 -15.30 -5.36
CA ARG A 110 21.40 -14.97 -6.16
C ARG A 110 21.63 -13.47 -6.11
N ALA A 111 22.78 -12.98 -6.57
CA ALA A 111 23.03 -11.54 -6.74
C ALA A 111 21.89 -10.89 -7.55
N GLY A 112 21.33 -9.81 -6.99
CA GLY A 112 20.18 -9.10 -7.55
C GLY A 112 20.54 -7.72 -8.09
N LEU A 113 19.76 -7.24 -9.04
CA LEU A 113 19.82 -5.88 -9.56
C LEU A 113 18.61 -5.08 -9.09
N TYR A 114 18.84 -3.87 -8.59
CA TYR A 114 17.79 -2.92 -8.22
C TYR A 114 17.95 -1.64 -9.06
N LEU A 115 16.95 -1.35 -9.89
CA LEU A 115 16.90 -0.19 -10.79
C LEU A 115 15.85 0.79 -10.30
N ALA A 116 16.30 1.89 -9.68
CA ALA A 116 15.43 2.96 -9.21
C ALA A 116 15.29 4.09 -10.25
N PHE A 117 14.07 4.59 -10.44
CA PHE A 117 13.75 5.70 -11.34
C PHE A 117 13.70 7.03 -10.58
N PHE A 118 14.59 7.20 -9.61
CA PHE A 118 14.74 8.41 -8.82
C PHE A 118 16.22 8.55 -8.43
N THR A 119 16.68 9.79 -8.25
CA THR A 119 18.07 10.03 -7.84
C THR A 119 18.22 9.79 -6.35
N GLN A 120 19.43 9.43 -5.92
CA GLN A 120 19.76 9.28 -4.50
C GLN A 120 19.48 10.58 -3.72
N GLN A 121 19.83 11.73 -4.29
CA GLN A 121 19.55 13.03 -3.67
C GLN A 121 18.05 13.24 -3.44
N TYR A 122 17.20 12.89 -4.42
CA TYR A 122 15.75 13.03 -4.27
C TYR A 122 15.20 12.05 -3.23
N HIS A 123 15.69 10.80 -3.22
CA HIS A 123 15.35 9.82 -2.19
C HIS A 123 15.69 10.31 -0.79
N ASP A 124 16.88 10.88 -0.59
CA ASP A 124 17.35 11.27 0.74
C ASP A 124 16.70 12.56 1.26
N LEU A 125 16.30 13.47 0.36
CA LEU A 125 15.70 14.77 0.73
C LEU A 125 14.17 14.77 0.76
N ILE A 126 13.52 13.99 -0.12
CA ILE A 126 12.07 14.09 -0.35
C ILE A 126 11.30 12.91 0.25
N PHE A 127 11.88 11.71 0.29
CA PHE A 127 11.16 10.54 0.77
C PHE A 127 11.12 10.55 2.30
N LYS A 128 9.96 10.26 2.86
CA LYS A 128 9.81 10.07 4.30
C LYS A 128 10.56 8.81 4.72
N GLU A 129 11.14 8.80 5.92
CA GLU A 129 11.83 7.63 6.46
C GLU A 129 10.88 6.42 6.54
N HIS A 130 9.71 6.63 7.13
CA HIS A 130 8.64 5.65 7.27
C HIS A 130 7.31 6.18 6.74
N ASP A 131 6.44 5.25 6.37
CA ASP A 131 5.06 5.57 6.03
C ASP A 131 4.27 5.90 7.30
N PRO A 132 3.34 6.88 7.23
CA PRO A 132 2.47 7.15 8.36
C PRO A 132 1.62 5.91 8.68
N PRO A 133 1.33 5.66 9.97
CA PRO A 133 0.56 4.50 10.38
C PRO A 133 -0.87 4.55 9.81
N GLU A 134 -1.45 3.38 9.53
CA GLU A 134 -2.79 3.27 8.94
C GLU A 134 -3.87 3.94 9.79
N ILE A 135 -3.73 3.91 11.12
CA ILE A 135 -4.66 4.56 12.04
C ILE A 135 -4.76 6.08 11.82
N GLN A 136 -3.70 6.72 11.34
CA GLN A 136 -3.67 8.17 11.06
C GLN A 136 -4.10 8.52 9.63
N THR A 137 -4.18 7.53 8.74
CA THR A 137 -4.43 7.77 7.31
C THR A 137 -5.75 7.21 6.80
N LEU A 138 -6.36 6.25 7.48
CA LEU A 138 -7.63 5.64 7.08
C LEU A 138 -8.84 6.21 7.84
N SER A 139 -10.05 5.84 7.42
CA SER A 139 -11.25 6.17 8.21
C SER A 139 -11.22 5.38 9.52
N LEU A 140 -11.62 6.03 10.61
CA LEU A 140 -11.71 5.40 11.93
C LEU A 140 -13.06 4.73 12.18
N ASP A 141 -14.03 4.83 11.27
CA ASP A 141 -15.41 4.40 11.50
C ASP A 141 -15.49 2.93 11.92
N GLN A 142 -14.90 2.03 11.14
CA GLN A 142 -14.86 0.60 11.43
C GLN A 142 -14.02 0.28 12.67
N THR A 143 -12.89 0.97 12.84
CA THR A 143 -12.00 0.79 13.99
C THR A 143 -12.72 1.14 15.29
N ILE A 144 -13.40 2.30 15.35
CA ILE A 144 -14.15 2.74 16.52
C ILE A 144 -15.26 1.75 16.84
N LEU A 145 -16.04 1.31 15.84
CA LEU A 145 -17.11 0.32 16.04
C LEU A 145 -16.57 -1.01 16.57
N LYS A 146 -15.44 -1.47 16.02
CA LYS A 146 -14.78 -2.71 16.46
C LYS A 146 -14.23 -2.60 17.88
N VAL A 147 -13.59 -1.48 18.24
CA VAL A 147 -13.12 -1.27 19.61
C VAL A 147 -14.30 -1.17 20.56
N LYS A 148 -15.40 -0.50 20.17
CA LYS A 148 -16.61 -0.41 21.00
C LYS A 148 -17.27 -1.77 21.21
N SER A 149 -17.27 -2.65 20.22
CA SER A 149 -17.84 -4.00 20.36
C SER A 149 -17.00 -4.89 21.27
N LEU A 150 -15.67 -4.72 21.27
CA LEU A 150 -14.75 -5.43 22.16
C LEU A 150 -14.76 -4.88 23.59
N PHE A 151 -14.94 -3.56 23.73
CA PHE A 151 -14.92 -2.84 25.01
C PHE A 151 -16.19 -1.99 25.20
N PRO A 152 -17.35 -2.62 25.50
CA PRO A 152 -18.64 -1.93 25.49
C PRO A 152 -18.77 -0.83 26.54
N THR A 153 -18.11 -0.96 27.68
CA THR A 153 -18.17 -0.01 28.80
C THR A 153 -17.15 1.12 28.69
N ASP A 154 -16.13 0.96 27.86
CA ASP A 154 -14.97 1.84 27.89
C ASP A 154 -15.14 3.06 27.00
N ASN A 155 -14.35 4.10 27.33
CA ASN A 155 -14.21 5.29 26.51
C ASN A 155 -13.22 4.99 25.37
N VAL A 156 -13.78 4.66 24.20
CA VAL A 156 -13.02 4.34 22.99
C VAL A 156 -12.07 5.47 22.58
N GLN A 157 -12.47 6.73 22.73
CA GLN A 157 -11.61 7.86 22.39
C GLN A 157 -10.36 7.91 23.30
N ALA A 158 -10.55 7.66 24.61
CA ALA A 158 -9.43 7.60 25.54
C ALA A 158 -8.49 6.43 25.23
N LEU A 159 -9.02 5.26 24.87
CA LEU A 159 -8.22 4.10 24.47
C LEU A 159 -7.41 4.38 23.20
N LEU A 160 -8.02 4.97 22.17
CA LEU A 160 -7.32 5.29 20.92
C LEU A 160 -6.21 6.33 21.11
N ASN A 161 -6.36 7.23 22.08
CA ASN A 161 -5.32 8.20 22.44
C ASN A 161 -4.13 7.59 23.22
N GLN A 162 -4.24 6.34 23.69
CA GLN A 162 -3.15 5.62 24.37
C GLN A 162 -2.30 4.75 23.42
N LEU A 163 -2.61 4.76 22.12
CA LEU A 163 -1.81 4.03 21.12
C LEU A 163 -0.41 4.64 20.98
N ILE A 164 0.55 3.82 20.49
CA ILE A 164 1.93 4.24 20.22
C ILE A 164 1.95 5.47 19.31
N GLU A 165 1.14 5.44 18.26
CA GLU A 165 0.92 6.54 17.33
C GLU A 165 -0.59 6.83 17.26
N PRO A 166 -1.12 7.72 18.09
CA PRO A 166 -2.55 7.96 18.14
C PRO A 166 -3.05 8.65 16.86
N PRO A 167 -4.33 8.46 16.48
CA PRO A 167 -4.95 9.25 15.44
C PRO A 167 -5.08 10.72 15.86
N SER A 168 -5.21 11.63 14.89
CA SER A 168 -5.41 13.04 15.20
C SER A 168 -6.76 13.30 15.87
N THR A 169 -6.82 14.28 16.78
CA THR A 169 -8.07 14.69 17.45
C THR A 169 -9.15 15.04 16.44
N THR A 170 -8.80 15.75 15.36
CA THR A 170 -9.74 16.12 14.30
C THR A 170 -10.37 14.90 13.63
N GLN A 171 -9.57 13.89 13.31
CA GLN A 171 -10.04 12.65 12.68
C GLN A 171 -10.96 11.86 13.62
N LEU A 172 -10.61 11.78 14.92
CA LEU A 172 -11.46 11.17 15.94
C LEU A 172 -12.81 11.88 16.06
N THR A 173 -12.81 13.21 16.23
CA THR A 173 -14.03 14.00 16.39
C THR A 173 -14.95 13.86 15.18
N GLN A 174 -14.40 13.89 13.96
CA GLN A 174 -15.16 13.70 12.73
C GLN A 174 -15.77 12.29 12.64
N ALA A 175 -14.99 11.25 12.94
CA ALA A 175 -15.47 9.88 12.89
C ALA A 175 -16.56 9.61 13.94
N PHE A 176 -16.38 10.07 15.19
CA PHE A 176 -17.41 9.96 16.22
C PHE A 176 -18.69 10.70 15.85
N SER A 177 -18.59 11.95 15.37
CA SER A 177 -19.77 12.70 14.92
C SER A 177 -20.53 11.93 13.83
N LYS A 178 -19.81 11.44 12.83
CA LYS A 178 -20.39 10.66 11.72
C LYS A 178 -21.10 9.39 12.21
N LEU A 179 -20.50 8.66 13.15
CA LEU A 179 -21.10 7.44 13.71
C LEU A 179 -22.33 7.74 14.58
N PHE A 180 -22.35 8.85 15.32
CA PHE A 180 -23.53 9.31 16.04
C PHE A 180 -24.65 9.73 15.09
N ASP A 181 -24.32 10.46 14.03
CA ASP A 181 -25.29 10.93 13.02
C ASP A 181 -25.90 9.76 12.24
N ALA A 182 -25.13 8.71 11.98
CA ALA A 182 -25.61 7.46 11.38
C ALA A 182 -26.42 6.57 12.34
N GLY A 183 -26.52 6.92 13.63
CA GLY A 183 -27.17 6.10 14.65
C GLY A 183 -26.41 4.83 15.03
N ALA A 184 -25.16 4.67 14.54
CA ALA A 184 -24.32 3.52 14.83
C ALA A 184 -23.75 3.55 16.26
N LEU A 185 -23.66 4.74 16.86
CA LEU A 185 -23.33 4.94 18.27
C LEU A 185 -24.36 5.84 18.93
N THR A 186 -24.57 5.66 20.24
CA THR A 186 -25.39 6.56 21.05
C THR A 186 -24.55 7.72 21.58
N ARG A 187 -25.03 8.95 21.41
CA ARG A 187 -24.37 10.15 21.97
C ARG A 187 -24.37 10.06 23.49
N PRO A 188 -23.21 10.22 24.17
CA PRO A 188 -23.21 10.30 25.62
C PRO A 188 -23.96 11.56 26.09
N PRO A 189 -24.55 11.53 27.30
CA PRO A 189 -25.22 12.70 27.87
C PRO A 189 -24.28 13.91 27.89
N GLY A 190 -24.70 15.04 27.30
CA GLY A 190 -23.90 16.27 27.24
C GLY A 190 -22.91 16.37 26.07
N PHE A 191 -22.91 15.44 25.10
CA PHE A 191 -22.07 15.54 23.90
C PHE A 191 -22.43 16.76 23.04
N ASN A 192 -21.54 17.75 22.97
CA ASN A 192 -21.68 18.91 22.07
C ASN A 192 -20.55 18.93 21.02
N PRO A 193 -20.85 18.67 19.74
CA PRO A 193 -19.83 18.56 18.69
C PRO A 193 -19.09 19.88 18.39
N ARG A 194 -19.58 21.02 18.87
CA ARG A 194 -19.02 22.36 18.58
C ARG A 194 -17.95 22.86 19.55
N PHE A 195 -17.69 22.17 20.67
CA PHE A 195 -16.86 22.71 21.76
C PHE A 195 -15.53 21.97 22.02
N GLN A 196 -15.06 21.13 21.09
CA GLN A 196 -13.76 20.47 21.23
C GLN A 196 -12.67 21.20 20.43
N THR A 197 -12.33 22.42 20.85
CA THR A 197 -11.03 23.05 20.58
C THR A 197 -10.55 23.72 21.86
N LYS A 198 -9.46 23.18 22.42
CA LYS A 198 -8.51 23.92 23.25
C LYS A 198 -7.13 23.68 22.66
#